data_AF-A0A7U4M095-F1
#
_entry.id   AF-A0A7U4M095-F1
#
_cell.length_a   1.000
_cell.length_b   1.000
_cell.length_c   1.000
_cell.angle_alpha   90.00
_cell.angle_beta   90.00
_cell.angle_gamma   90.00
#
_symmetry.space_group_name_H-M   'P 1'
#
loop_
_entity.id
_entity.type
_entity.pdbx_description
1 polymer ?
#
loop_
_entity_poly.entity_id
_entity_poly.type
_entity_poly.pdbx_seq_one_letter_code
_entity_poly.pdbx_strand_id
1 'polypeptide(L)'
;MLKVYFGEWADGRLKRLAYLGYYFLLIVLSVAVILGAIIAVGATEKIMGGDVLAIQAMLMDHFGFAVMAGFMVFFIAMIVAQVNILAKRIRDMGLPAVWTILGLIAISITLNILFPVQSMEVNTAIVKTAESTVISTAGTHANTGSMVVQLFDMVVFLCLVFIPSDAFRKNR
;
A
#
# COMPACT_ATOMS: atom_id res chain seq x y z
N MET A 1 6.39 19.96 -4.09
CA MET A 1 6.34 18.59 -3.53
C MET A 1 5.92 17.54 -4.55
N LEU A 2 4.88 17.78 -5.38
CA LEU A 2 4.46 16.82 -6.43
C LEU A 2 5.59 16.40 -7.39
N LYS A 3 6.50 17.32 -7.74
CA LYS A 3 7.71 17.02 -8.53
C LYS A 3 8.60 15.94 -7.89
N VAL A 4 8.59 15.82 -6.56
CA VAL A 4 9.34 14.78 -5.85
C VAL A 4 8.73 13.41 -6.08
N TYR A 5 7.40 13.32 -6.13
CA TYR A 5 6.66 12.07 -6.33
C TYR A 5 6.50 11.69 -7.80
N PHE A 6 6.31 12.66 -8.70
CA PHE A 6 5.94 12.40 -10.10
C PHE A 6 6.95 12.92 -11.14
N GLY A 7 8.04 13.55 -10.71
CA GLY A 7 9.07 14.11 -11.59
C GLY A 7 10.49 13.63 -11.24
N GLU A 8 11.48 14.10 -12.01
CA GLU A 8 12.91 13.84 -11.81
C GLU A 8 13.28 12.34 -11.81
N TRP A 9 12.64 11.59 -12.71
CA TRP A 9 12.80 10.15 -12.85
C TRP A 9 14.23 9.72 -13.14
N ALA A 10 14.96 10.47 -13.98
CA ALA A 10 16.32 10.11 -14.42
C ALA A 10 17.42 10.56 -13.44
N ASP A 11 17.33 11.77 -12.89
CA ASP A 11 18.44 12.41 -12.15
C ASP A 11 18.11 12.78 -10.71
N GLY A 12 16.85 12.64 -10.28
CA GLY A 12 16.43 13.00 -8.94
C GLY A 12 17.16 12.20 -7.86
N ARG A 13 17.56 12.87 -6.78
CA ARG A 13 18.15 12.22 -5.59
C ARG A 13 17.43 12.69 -4.34
N LEU A 14 17.32 11.80 -3.37
CA LEU A 14 16.66 12.09 -2.11
C LEU A 14 17.56 11.72 -0.93
N LYS A 15 17.94 12.75 -0.16
CA LYS A 15 18.64 12.57 1.11
C LYS A 15 17.76 11.79 2.09
N ARG A 16 18.40 11.02 2.96
CA ARG A 16 17.76 10.12 3.95
C ARG A 16 16.59 10.75 4.72
N LEU A 17 16.78 11.94 5.30
CA LEU A 17 15.74 12.58 6.13
C LEU A 17 14.52 12.97 5.29
N ALA A 18 14.74 13.50 4.09
CA ALA A 18 13.67 13.86 3.17
C ALA A 18 12.92 12.60 2.69
N TYR A 19 13.63 11.51 2.41
CA TYR A 19 13.01 10.21 2.08
C TYR A 19 12.06 9.74 3.16
N LEU A 20 12.47 9.78 4.42
CA LEU A 20 11.61 9.34 5.51
C LEU A 20 10.35 10.21 5.64
N GLY A 21 10.49 11.53 5.49
CA GLY A 21 9.36 12.45 5.50
C GLY A 21 8.36 12.19 4.36
N TYR A 22 8.84 12.05 3.12
CA TYR A 22 7.96 11.80 1.97
C TYR A 22 7.35 10.39 1.99
N TYR A 23 8.07 9.40 2.50
CA TYR A 23 7.56 8.05 2.69
C TYR A 23 6.44 8.02 3.75
N PHE A 24 6.66 8.66 4.89
CA PHE A 24 5.67 8.75 5.95
C PHE A 24 4.42 9.53 5.50
N LEU A 25 4.61 10.62 4.74
CA LEU A 25 3.50 11.38 4.18
C LEU A 25 2.63 10.52 3.24
N LEU A 26 3.23 9.65 2.42
CA LEU A 26 2.47 8.71 1.59
C LEU A 26 1.69 7.69 2.43
N ILE A 27 2.27 7.20 3.54
CA ILE A 27 1.56 6.30 4.45
C ILE A 27 0.38 7.00 5.12
N VAL A 28 0.58 8.21 5.62
CA VAL A 28 -0.50 8.98 6.25
C VAL A 28 -1.63 9.23 5.24
N LEU A 29 -1.27 9.59 4.00
CA LEU A 29 -2.24 9.79 2.94
C LEU A 29 -3.01 8.50 2.60
N SER A 30 -2.32 7.36 2.46
CA SER A 30 -2.99 6.08 2.18
C SER A 30 -3.92 5.67 3.31
N VAL A 31 -3.48 5.79 4.57
CA VAL A 31 -4.30 5.50 5.76
C VAL A 31 -5.52 6.41 5.81
N ALA A 32 -5.37 7.72 5.56
CA ALA A 32 -6.47 8.66 5.55
C ALA A 32 -7.53 8.30 4.49
N VAL A 33 -7.09 7.92 3.28
CA VAL A 33 -8.00 7.50 2.20
C VAL A 33 -8.71 6.19 2.54
N ILE A 34 -8.00 5.20 3.08
CA ILE A 34 -8.59 3.92 3.48
C ILE A 34 -9.61 4.12 4.62
N LEU A 35 -9.26 4.89 5.65
CA LEU A 35 -10.18 5.22 6.73
C LEU A 35 -11.38 6.01 6.22
N GLY A 36 -11.18 6.96 5.32
CA GLY A 36 -12.27 7.71 4.69
C GLY A 36 -13.23 6.79 3.92
N ALA A 37 -12.70 5.81 3.19
CA ALA A 37 -13.51 4.81 2.49
C ALA A 37 -14.30 3.93 3.47
N ILE A 38 -13.67 3.44 4.55
CA ILE A 38 -14.34 2.62 5.58
C ILE A 38 -15.47 3.41 6.25
N ILE A 39 -15.22 4.67 6.63
CA ILE A 39 -16.22 5.54 7.26
C ILE A 39 -17.38 5.81 6.29
N ALA A 40 -17.09 6.06 5.00
CA ALA A 40 -18.12 6.30 3.99
C ALA A 40 -19.03 5.07 3.81
N VAL A 41 -18.45 3.87 3.77
CA VAL A 41 -19.22 2.61 3.71
C VAL A 41 -20.06 2.43 4.97
N GLY A 42 -19.46 2.55 6.17
CA GLY A 42 -20.18 2.38 7.43
C GLY A 42 -21.28 3.43 7.67
N ALA A 43 -21.10 4.67 7.19
CA ALA A 43 -22.14 5.68 7.21
C ALA A 43 -23.33 5.30 6.31
N THR A 44 -23.05 4.75 5.13
CA THR A 44 -24.07 4.26 4.20
C THR A 44 -24.84 3.08 4.78
N GLU A 45 -24.14 2.14 5.45
CA GLU A 45 -24.74 1.01 6.16
C GLU A 45 -25.75 1.46 7.23
N LYS A 46 -25.36 2.46 8.03
CA LYS A 46 -26.22 3.01 9.09
C LYS A 46 -27.47 3.69 8.53
N ILE A 47 -27.36 4.39 7.40
CA ILE A 47 -28.48 5.11 6.77
C ILE A 47 -29.50 4.12 6.18
N MET A 48 -29.03 2.99 5.65
CA MET A 48 -29.90 1.97 5.01
C MET A 48 -30.45 0.91 5.97
N GLY A 49 -30.27 1.08 7.28
CA GLY A 49 -30.79 0.12 8.27
C GLY A 49 -30.17 -1.28 8.17
N GLY A 50 -28.98 -1.41 7.58
CA GLY A 50 -28.28 -2.69 7.45
C GLY A 50 -28.70 -3.58 6.28
N ASP A 51 -29.52 -3.10 5.34
CA ASP A 51 -29.85 -3.86 4.13
C ASP A 51 -28.67 -3.84 3.12
N VAL A 52 -27.85 -4.89 3.18
CA VAL A 52 -26.64 -5.07 2.36
C VAL A 52 -26.95 -5.05 0.85
N LEU A 53 -28.13 -5.52 0.43
CA LEU A 53 -28.51 -5.53 -0.98
C LEU A 53 -28.84 -4.12 -1.49
N ALA A 54 -29.54 -3.33 -0.68
CA ALA A 54 -29.83 -1.93 -0.99
C ALA A 54 -28.54 -1.09 -1.03
N ILE A 55 -27.59 -1.37 -0.13
CA ILE A 55 -26.30 -0.68 -0.06
C ILE A 55 -25.44 -0.99 -1.29
N GLN A 56 -25.35 -2.26 -1.71
CA GLN A 56 -24.63 -2.63 -2.93
C GLN A 56 -25.26 -2.01 -4.17
N ALA A 57 -26.60 -2.02 -4.28
CA ALA A 57 -27.30 -1.40 -5.40
C ALA A 57 -27.03 0.12 -5.46
N MET A 58 -27.09 0.82 -4.34
CA MET A 58 -26.79 2.25 -4.28
C MET A 58 -25.31 2.57 -4.57
N LEU A 59 -24.37 1.78 -4.05
CA LEU A 59 -22.96 1.94 -4.37
C LEU A 59 -22.69 1.71 -5.86
N MET A 60 -23.33 0.71 -6.48
CA MET A 60 -23.22 0.49 -7.92
C MET A 60 -23.84 1.63 -8.74
N ASP A 61 -24.99 2.15 -8.32
CA ASP A 61 -25.74 3.15 -9.07
C ASP A 61 -25.11 4.56 -8.96
N HIS A 62 -24.60 4.93 -7.78
CA HIS A 62 -24.02 6.26 -7.54
C HIS A 62 -22.50 6.30 -7.63
N PHE A 63 -21.80 5.22 -7.29
CA PHE A 63 -20.34 5.17 -7.23
C PHE A 63 -19.72 4.23 -8.28
N GLY A 64 -20.52 3.51 -9.08
CA GLY A 64 -20.09 2.37 -9.89
C GLY A 64 -18.80 2.56 -10.70
N PHE A 65 -18.82 3.38 -11.76
CA PHE A 65 -17.66 3.49 -12.65
C PHE A 65 -16.69 4.60 -12.27
N ALA A 66 -17.20 5.80 -11.96
CA ALA A 66 -16.36 6.98 -11.74
C ALA A 66 -15.48 6.83 -10.50
N VAL A 67 -16.02 6.27 -9.41
CA VAL A 67 -15.26 6.11 -8.17
C VAL A 67 -14.31 4.94 -8.26
N MET A 68 -14.70 3.85 -8.94
CA MET A 68 -13.78 2.74 -9.22
C MET A 68 -12.58 3.19 -10.09
N ALA A 69 -12.83 3.98 -11.13
CA ALA A 69 -11.78 4.59 -11.94
C ALA A 69 -10.91 5.55 -11.11
N GLY A 70 -11.52 6.36 -10.23
CA GLY A 70 -10.82 7.25 -9.30
C GLY A 70 -9.89 6.50 -8.35
N PHE A 71 -10.36 5.41 -7.73
CA PHE A 71 -9.53 4.55 -6.89
C PHE A 71 -8.40 3.90 -7.69
N MET A 72 -8.68 3.39 -8.89
CA MET A 72 -7.65 2.80 -9.75
C MET A 72 -6.53 3.81 -10.05
N VAL A 73 -6.90 5.02 -10.49
CA VAL A 73 -5.94 6.10 -10.76
C VAL A 73 -5.17 6.47 -9.50
N PHE A 74 -5.84 6.55 -8.35
CA PHE A 74 -5.19 6.83 -7.06
C PHE A 74 -4.16 5.75 -6.70
N PHE A 75 -4.50 4.46 -6.81
CA PHE A 75 -3.58 3.36 -6.54
C PHE A 75 -2.37 3.40 -7.47
N ILE A 76 -2.58 3.63 -8.77
CA ILE A 76 -1.49 3.78 -9.73
C ILE A 76 -0.60 4.97 -9.34
N ALA A 77 -1.19 6.12 -9.01
CA ALA A 77 -0.43 7.29 -8.58
C ALA A 77 0.39 7.02 -7.32
N MET A 78 -0.16 6.27 -6.36
CA MET A 78 0.55 5.88 -5.14
C MET A 78 1.73 4.94 -5.43
N ILE A 79 1.56 3.96 -6.31
CA ILE A 79 2.64 3.06 -6.75
C ILE A 79 3.74 3.86 -7.44
N VAL A 80 3.37 4.72 -8.40
CA VAL A 80 4.28 5.61 -9.13
C VAL A 80 5.06 6.49 -8.16
N ALA A 81 4.38 7.10 -7.18
CA ALA A 81 5.00 7.93 -6.16
C ALA A 81 6.00 7.15 -5.29
N GLN A 82 5.63 5.94 -4.84
CA GLN A 82 6.49 5.07 -4.03
C GLN A 82 7.74 4.62 -4.80
N VAL A 83 7.56 4.14 -6.03
CA VAL A 83 8.67 3.70 -6.89
C VAL A 83 9.62 4.86 -7.19
N ASN A 84 9.09 6.07 -7.40
CA ASN A 84 9.94 7.23 -7.68
C ASN A 84 10.79 7.64 -6.46
N ILE A 85 10.20 7.75 -5.27
CA ILE A 85 10.99 8.11 -4.06
C ILE A 85 12.02 7.02 -3.72
N LEU A 86 11.68 5.75 -3.96
CA LEU A 86 12.56 4.61 -3.80
C LEU A 86 13.73 4.72 -4.79
N ALA A 87 13.46 4.95 -6.07
CA ALA A 87 14.48 5.09 -7.10
C ALA A 87 15.44 6.25 -6.79
N LYS A 88 14.91 7.41 -6.37
CA LYS A 88 15.71 8.56 -5.95
C LYS A 88 16.60 8.25 -4.75
N ARG A 89 16.10 7.46 -3.80
CA ARG A 89 16.90 7.05 -2.62
C ARG A 89 17.98 6.04 -2.98
N ILE A 90 17.68 5.05 -3.81
CA ILE A 90 18.67 4.06 -4.24
C ILE A 90 19.77 4.72 -5.10
N ARG A 91 19.40 5.66 -5.96
CA ARG A 91 20.38 6.48 -6.72
C ARG A 91 21.26 7.33 -5.79
N ASP A 92 20.69 7.88 -4.73
CA ASP A 92 21.41 8.64 -3.70
C ASP A 92 22.44 7.77 -2.94
N MET A 93 22.24 6.45 -2.87
CA MET A 93 23.21 5.49 -2.33
C MET A 93 24.35 5.15 -3.31
N GLY A 94 24.23 5.56 -4.58
CA GLY A 94 25.20 5.26 -5.63
C GLY A 94 24.94 3.97 -6.41
N LEU A 95 23.81 3.29 -6.17
CA LEU A 95 23.44 2.09 -6.94
C LEU A 95 22.66 2.44 -8.21
N PRO A 96 22.72 1.59 -9.25
CA PRO A 96 21.86 1.69 -10.42
C PRO A 96 20.39 1.38 -10.08
N ALA A 97 19.62 2.43 -9.79
CA ALA A 97 18.26 2.36 -9.26
C ALA A 97 17.30 1.39 -9.99
N VAL A 98 17.34 1.37 -11.33
CA VAL A 98 16.45 0.51 -12.13
C VAL A 98 16.76 -0.97 -11.89
N TRP A 99 18.05 -1.35 -11.95
CA TRP A 99 18.49 -2.73 -11.75
C TRP A 99 18.24 -3.21 -10.33
N THR A 100 18.44 -2.35 -9.33
CA THR A 100 18.13 -2.68 -7.94
C THR A 100 16.65 -2.88 -7.70
N ILE A 101 15.78 -2.04 -8.29
CA ILE A 101 14.33 -2.19 -8.13
C ILE A 101 13.86 -3.48 -8.80
N LEU A 102 14.33 -3.77 -10.01
CA LEU A 102 14.03 -5.04 -10.69
C LEU A 102 14.53 -6.25 -9.90
N GLY A 103 15.73 -6.18 -9.31
CA GLY A 103 16.26 -7.23 -8.45
C GLY A 103 15.40 -7.45 -7.20
N LEU A 104 14.98 -6.37 -6.53
CA LEU A 104 14.07 -6.45 -5.38
C LEU A 104 12.74 -7.10 -5.77
N ILE A 105 12.13 -6.67 -6.87
CA ILE A 105 10.86 -7.23 -7.37
C ILE A 105 11.03 -8.73 -7.68
N ALA A 106 12.11 -9.11 -8.37
CA ALA A 106 12.36 -10.51 -8.72
C ALA A 106 12.54 -11.39 -7.47
N ILE A 107 13.24 -10.89 -6.46
CA ILE A 107 13.40 -11.60 -5.18
C ILE A 107 12.06 -11.71 -4.46
N SER A 108 11.28 -10.62 -4.36
CA SER A 108 9.97 -10.64 -3.71
C SER A 108 9.01 -11.61 -4.40
N ILE A 109 8.99 -11.68 -5.73
CA ILE A 109 8.20 -12.66 -6.49
C ILE A 109 8.68 -14.09 -6.20
N THR A 110 9.99 -14.33 -6.24
CA THR A 110 10.56 -15.65 -5.97
C THR A 110 10.21 -16.13 -4.56
N LEU A 111 10.31 -15.25 -3.56
CA LEU A 111 9.94 -15.54 -2.18
C LEU A 111 8.44 -15.79 -2.03
N ASN A 112 7.60 -15.06 -2.76
CA ASN A 112 6.15 -15.27 -2.73
C ASN A 112 5.75 -16.64 -3.30
N ILE A 113 6.45 -17.11 -4.35
CA ILE A 113 6.24 -18.44 -4.93
C ILE A 113 6.72 -19.54 -3.98
N LEU A 114 7.89 -19.34 -3.33
CA LEU A 114 8.49 -20.34 -2.44
C LEU A 114 7.75 -20.45 -1.10
N PHE A 115 7.23 -19.33 -0.60
CA PHE A 115 6.50 -19.21 0.65
C PHE A 115 5.14 -18.55 0.36
N PRO A 116 4.14 -19.30 -0.11
CA PRO A 116 2.83 -18.74 -0.42
C PRO A 116 2.17 -18.12 0.81
N VAL A 117 1.31 -17.14 0.56
CA VAL A 117 0.51 -16.48 1.59
C VAL A 117 -0.31 -17.50 2.36
N GLN A 118 -0.11 -17.56 3.66
CA GLN A 118 -0.96 -18.35 4.54
C GLN A 118 -2.21 -17.54 4.81
N SER A 119 -3.35 -17.96 4.26
CA SER A 119 -4.64 -17.37 4.58
C SER A 119 -4.97 -17.74 6.02
N MET A 120 -4.92 -16.76 6.93
CA MET A 120 -5.52 -16.94 8.24
C MET A 120 -7.04 -16.81 8.05
N GLU A 121 -7.77 -17.89 8.29
CA GLU A 121 -9.22 -17.79 8.45
C GLU A 121 -9.48 -16.91 9.68
N VAL A 122 -9.89 -15.67 9.42
CA VAL A 122 -10.44 -14.81 10.47
C VAL A 122 -11.78 -15.43 10.84
N ASN A 123 -11.77 -16.27 11.88
CA ASN A 123 -12.99 -16.82 12.44
C ASN A 123 -13.80 -15.65 13.00
N THR A 124 -14.81 -15.20 12.25
CA THR A 124 -15.71 -14.14 12.66
C THR A 124 -16.43 -14.60 13.91
N ALA A 125 -16.03 -14.08 15.08
CA ALA A 125 -16.82 -14.26 16.28
C ALA A 125 -18.20 -13.66 16.01
N ILE A 126 -19.22 -14.52 15.93
CA ILE A 126 -20.62 -14.10 15.85
C ILE A 126 -20.93 -13.43 17.19
N VAL A 127 -20.84 -12.10 17.25
CA VAL A 127 -21.35 -11.35 18.39
C VAL A 127 -22.87 -11.38 18.30
N LYS A 128 -23.49 -12.33 19.01
CA LYS A 128 -24.95 -12.34 19.20
C LYS A 128 -25.32 -11.20 20.13
N THR A 129 -25.73 -10.06 19.58
CA THR A 129 -26.52 -9.08 20.33
C THR A 129 -28.00 -9.41 20.09
N ALA A 130 -28.81 -9.40 21.15
CA ALA A 130 -30.13 -10.03 21.24
C ALA A 130 -31.20 -9.60 20.22
N GLU A 131 -30.93 -8.62 19.36
CA GLU A 131 -31.91 -8.10 18.37
C GLU A 131 -31.42 -8.07 16.92
N SER A 132 -30.16 -8.40 16.62
CA SER A 132 -29.74 -8.60 15.22
C SER A 132 -28.55 -9.53 15.10
N THR A 133 -28.65 -10.49 14.19
CA THR A 133 -27.48 -11.28 13.77
C THR A 133 -26.75 -10.45 12.73
N VAL A 134 -25.76 -9.66 13.16
CA VAL A 134 -24.82 -9.06 12.22
C VAL A 134 -23.93 -10.18 11.70
N ILE A 135 -24.35 -10.79 10.60
CA ILE A 135 -23.45 -11.64 9.80
C ILE A 135 -22.56 -10.67 9.04
N SER A 136 -21.39 -10.36 9.59
CA SER A 136 -20.30 -9.82 8.79
C SER A 136 -19.76 -10.94 7.91
N THR A 137 -20.51 -11.31 6.85
CA THR A 137 -19.97 -12.06 5.70
C THR A 137 -19.07 -11.15 4.85
N ALA A 138 -18.23 -10.35 5.50
CA ALA A 138 -16.93 -10.02 4.97
C ALA A 138 -15.96 -10.98 5.65
N GLY A 139 -16.02 -12.25 5.23
CA GLY A 139 -14.88 -13.15 5.33
C GLY A 139 -13.77 -12.54 4.51
N THR A 140 -13.17 -11.47 5.04
CA THR A 140 -11.99 -10.88 4.49
C THR A 140 -10.95 -11.93 4.76
N HIS A 141 -10.56 -12.68 3.74
CA HIS A 141 -9.29 -13.36 3.77
C HIS A 141 -8.26 -12.25 4.00
N ALA A 142 -7.93 -12.02 5.27
CA ALA A 142 -6.78 -11.25 5.64
C ALA A 142 -5.61 -12.11 5.20
N ASN A 143 -5.28 -12.00 3.91
CA ASN A 143 -4.06 -12.52 3.36
C ASN A 143 -2.95 -11.68 3.99
N THR A 144 -2.56 -12.06 5.19
CA THR A 144 -1.30 -11.63 5.77
C THR A 144 -0.26 -12.09 4.77
N GLY A 145 0.38 -11.13 4.10
CA GLY A 145 1.49 -11.41 3.20
C GLY A 145 2.44 -12.42 3.84
N SER A 146 3.03 -13.32 3.05
CA SER A 146 3.96 -14.33 3.56
C SER A 146 4.93 -13.68 4.55
N MET A 147 4.98 -14.19 5.78
CA MET A 147 5.77 -13.59 6.86
C MET A 147 7.23 -13.39 6.44
N VAL A 148 7.73 -14.31 5.59
CA VAL A 148 9.07 -14.24 5.01
C VAL A 148 9.21 -13.05 4.04
N VAL A 149 8.23 -12.82 3.17
CA VAL A 149 8.22 -11.68 2.24
C VAL A 149 8.13 -10.37 3.03
N GLN A 150 7.27 -10.31 4.05
CA GLN A 150 7.16 -9.12 4.91
C GLN A 150 8.46 -8.82 5.65
N LEU A 151 9.15 -9.84 6.16
CA LEU A 151 10.45 -9.69 6.80
C LEU A 151 11.50 -9.19 5.80
N PHE A 152 11.52 -9.73 4.58
CA PHE A 152 12.42 -9.27 3.52
C PHE A 152 12.19 -7.79 3.20
N ASP A 153 10.94 -7.39 2.97
CA ASP A 153 10.59 -6.01 2.67
C ASP A 153 10.97 -5.06 3.84
N MET A 154 10.80 -5.52 5.08
CA MET A 154 11.26 -4.78 6.26
C MET A 154 12.77 -4.60 6.26
N VAL A 155 13.54 -5.64 5.96
CA VAL A 155 15.02 -5.56 5.90
C VAL A 155 15.44 -4.59 4.80
N VAL A 156 14.81 -4.65 3.62
CA VAL A 156 15.06 -3.72 2.51
C VAL A 156 14.76 -2.28 2.95
N PHE A 157 13.64 -2.05 3.63
CA PHE A 157 13.30 -0.74 4.18
C PHE A 157 14.36 -0.25 5.18
N LEU A 158 14.81 -1.10 6.10
CA LEU A 158 15.87 -0.76 7.05
C LEU A 158 17.18 -0.41 6.32
N CYS A 159 17.55 -1.15 5.27
CA CYS A 159 18.71 -0.82 4.44
C CYS A 159 18.56 0.57 3.81
N LEU A 160 17.40 0.90 3.25
CA LEU A 160 17.11 2.20 2.64
C LEU A 160 17.22 3.36 3.63
N VAL A 161 16.81 3.11 4.87
CA VAL A 161 16.89 4.07 5.96
C VAL A 161 18.32 4.20 6.47
N PHE A 162 18.99 3.12 6.83
CA PHE A 162 20.25 3.18 7.60
C PHE A 162 21.51 3.37 6.76
N ILE A 163 21.54 2.92 5.51
CA ILE A 163 22.74 3.04 4.66
C ILE A 163 22.97 4.53 4.33
N PRO A 164 24.18 5.07 4.55
CA PRO A 164 24.49 6.47 4.26
C PRO A 164 24.36 6.78 2.76
N SER A 165 24.10 8.05 2.44
CA SER A 165 24.19 8.54 1.06
C SER A 165 25.61 8.35 0.52
N ASP A 166 25.73 8.00 -0.76
CA ASP A 166 26.99 7.71 -1.47
C ASP A 166 27.77 6.46 -0.99
N ALA A 167 27.19 5.57 -0.18
CA ALA A 167 27.87 4.37 0.33
C ALA A 167 28.52 3.47 -0.75
N PHE A 168 27.92 3.39 -1.94
CA PHE A 168 28.40 2.56 -3.06
C PHE A 168 28.98 3.36 -4.21
N ARG A 169 29.08 4.69 -4.06
CA ARG A 169 29.64 5.55 -5.09
C ARG A 169 31.15 5.36 -5.10
N LYS A 170 31.66 4.71 -6.15
CA LYS A 170 33.09 4.53 -6.36
C LYS A 170 33.74 5.92 -6.41
N ASN A 171 34.67 6.20 -5.50
CA ASN A 171 35.52 7.40 -5.56
C ASN A 171 36.24 7.39 -6.92
N ARG A 172 35.75 8.23 -7.83
CA ARG A 172 36.50 8.76 -8.97
C ARG A 172 36.56 10.26 -8.77
#